data_AF-A0A2M6ZHS6-F1
#
_entry.id   AF-A0A2M6ZHS6-F1
#
_cell.length_a   1.000
_cell.length_b   1.000
_cell.length_c   1.000
_cell.angle_alpha   90.00
_cell.angle_beta   90.00
_cell.angle_gamma   90.00
#
_symmetry.space_group_name_H-M   'P 1'
#
loop_
_entity.id
_entity.type
_entity.pdbx_description
1 polymer ?
#
loop_
_entity_poly.entity_id
_entity_poly.type
_entity_poly.pdbx_seq_one_letter_code
_entity_poly.pdbx_strand_id
1 'polypeptide(L)'
;MNPVPEIRREKVFVPPEMTTKEIKEKYGLSSEKSYKVKKQGFFVKNYSKKQIIIDPENFDPAISYSTAKRVFWKNFAWNSVAQSIKEDLIQEAVTRMYELSGRVKEGANAKYGIGYSYFWVAHNAMLSYLKTWKRQMRFQVFGDINDEEMAIRIYNYRKELIL
;
A
#
# COMPACT_ATOMS: atom_id res chain seq x y z
N MET A 1 24.24 14.87 16.13
CA MET A 1 23.29 14.09 15.31
C MET A 1 21.96 14.04 16.03
N ASN A 2 20.88 14.53 15.44
CA ASN A 2 19.54 14.29 15.99
C ASN A 2 19.22 12.79 15.79
N PRO A 3 18.74 12.08 16.82
CA PRO A 3 18.43 10.66 16.69
C PRO A 3 17.34 10.48 15.63
N VAL A 4 17.63 9.64 14.63
CA VAL A 4 16.63 9.20 13.65
C VAL A 4 15.49 8.56 14.45
N PRO A 5 14.24 9.04 14.34
CA PRO A 5 13.14 8.49 15.11
C PRO A 5 12.92 7.03 14.69
N GLU A 6 13.37 6.11 15.53
CA GLU A 6 13.13 4.68 15.38
C GLU A 6 11.62 4.45 15.47
N ILE A 7 10.98 4.12 14.35
CA ILE A 7 9.55 3.79 14.32
C ILE A 7 9.38 2.41 14.97
N ARG A 8 9.24 2.41 16.29
CA ARG A 8 9.03 1.20 17.09
C ARG A 8 7.66 0.62 16.79
N ARG A 9 7.64 -0.61 16.27
CA ARG A 9 6.43 -1.44 16.21
C ARG A 9 6.07 -1.85 17.63
N GLU A 10 5.19 -1.09 18.26
CA GLU A 10 4.76 -1.36 19.63
C GLU A 10 3.59 -2.34 19.64
N LYS A 11 3.76 -3.47 20.33
CA LYS A 11 2.67 -4.43 20.56
C LYS A 11 1.84 -3.92 21.74
N VAL A 12 0.63 -3.48 21.46
CA VAL A 12 -0.35 -3.01 22.45
C VAL A 12 -1.30 -4.15 22.76
N PHE A 13 -1.28 -4.60 24.01
CA PHE A 13 -2.22 -5.60 24.50
C PHE A 13 -3.56 -4.96 24.86
N VAL A 14 -4.64 -5.67 24.57
CA VAL A 14 -6.00 -5.23 24.81
C VAL A 14 -6.62 -6.14 25.86
N PRO A 15 -7.17 -5.59 26.95
CA PRO A 15 -7.87 -6.37 27.96
C PRO A 15 -9.03 -7.17 27.34
N PRO A 16 -9.23 -8.45 27.74
CA PRO A 16 -10.27 -9.31 27.17
C PRO A 16 -11.69 -8.78 27.40
N GLU A 17 -11.89 -8.03 28.49
CA GLU A 17 -13.17 -7.42 28.87
C GLU A 17 -13.59 -6.27 27.95
N MET A 18 -12.64 -5.69 27.22
CA MET A 18 -12.90 -4.51 26.40
C MET A 18 -13.76 -4.87 25.19
N THR A 19 -14.85 -4.13 25.01
CA THR A 19 -15.74 -4.31 23.86
C THR A 19 -15.12 -3.77 22.58
N THR A 20 -15.61 -4.24 21.43
CA THR A 20 -15.16 -3.76 20.12
C THR A 20 -15.35 -2.25 19.95
N LYS A 21 -16.40 -1.69 20.58
CA LYS A 21 -16.71 -0.26 20.56
C LYS A 21 -15.67 0.53 21.35
N GLU A 22 -15.38 0.10 22.58
CA GLU A 22 -14.34 0.73 23.42
C GLU A 22 -12.95 0.62 22.78
N ILE A 23 -12.61 -0.53 22.16
CA ILE A 23 -11.35 -0.69 21.42
C ILE A 23 -11.26 0.32 20.26
N LYS A 24 -12.36 0.49 19.52
CA LYS A 24 -12.43 1.45 18.41
C LYS A 24 -12.22 2.89 18.90
N GLU A 25 -12.95 3.29 19.93
CA GLU A 25 -12.89 4.65 20.47
C GLU A 25 -11.53 4.95 21.12
N LYS A 26 -11.01 4.02 21.92
CA LYS A 26 -9.74 4.19 22.65
C LYS A 26 -8.52 4.21 21.74
N TYR A 27 -8.51 3.39 20.69
CA TYR A 27 -7.32 3.20 19.84
C TYR A 27 -7.48 3.75 18.41
N GLY A 28 -8.63 4.35 18.06
CA GLY A 28 -8.89 4.93 16.74
C GLY A 28 -8.87 3.92 15.59
N LEU A 29 -9.25 2.66 15.86
CA LEU A 29 -9.20 1.57 14.89
C LEU A 29 -10.51 1.46 14.07
N SER A 30 -10.43 0.90 12.86
CA SER A 30 -11.65 0.57 12.09
C SER A 30 -12.44 -0.55 12.77
N SER A 31 -13.76 -0.62 12.55
CA SER A 31 -14.62 -1.63 13.18
C SER A 31 -14.14 -3.07 12.93
N GLU A 32 -13.71 -3.38 11.70
CA GLU A 32 -13.15 -4.68 11.34
C GLU A 32 -11.83 -4.98 12.09
N LYS A 33 -10.95 -3.97 12.19
CA LYS A 33 -9.68 -4.12 12.90
C LYS A 33 -9.93 -4.30 14.39
N SER A 34 -10.80 -3.51 15.02
CA SER A 34 -11.17 -3.65 16.42
C SER A 34 -11.72 -5.04 16.74
N TYR A 35 -12.55 -5.61 15.87
CA TYR A 35 -13.07 -6.97 16.05
C TYR A 35 -11.95 -8.02 16.03
N LYS A 36 -11.02 -7.92 15.08
CA LYS A 36 -9.84 -8.80 15.01
C LYS A 36 -8.97 -8.66 16.25
N VAL A 37 -8.76 -7.43 16.72
CA VAL A 37 -7.96 -7.13 17.92
C VAL A 37 -8.61 -7.70 19.17
N LYS A 38 -9.94 -7.60 19.31
CA LYS A 38 -10.68 -8.23 20.41
C LYS A 38 -10.44 -9.74 20.48
N LYS A 39 -10.51 -10.44 19.35
CA LYS A 39 -10.23 -11.88 19.28
C LYS A 39 -8.77 -12.22 19.58
N GLN A 40 -7.85 -11.38 19.14
CA GLN A 40 -6.41 -11.62 19.22
C GLN A 40 -5.78 -11.19 20.55
N GLY A 41 -6.44 -10.31 21.31
CA GLY A 41 -5.95 -9.79 22.59
C GLY A 41 -4.81 -8.78 22.47
N PHE A 42 -4.38 -8.44 21.25
CA PHE A 42 -3.37 -7.42 21.00
C PHE A 42 -3.45 -6.87 19.59
N PHE A 43 -2.82 -5.72 19.38
CA PHE A 43 -2.49 -5.21 18.06
C PHE A 43 -1.10 -4.61 18.06
N VAL A 44 -0.46 -4.56 16.89
CA VAL A 44 0.75 -3.78 16.74
C VAL A 44 0.33 -2.39 16.30
N LYS A 45 0.66 -1.37 17.09
CA LYS A 45 0.51 0.03 16.72
C LYS A 45 1.47 0.29 15.58
N ASN A 46 0.97 0.06 14.37
CA ASN A 46 1.67 0.45 13.17
C ASN A 46 1.37 1.93 13.02
N TYR A 47 2.36 2.79 13.27
CA TYR A 47 2.34 4.16 12.79
C TYR A 47 2.29 4.07 11.25
N SER A 48 1.09 3.84 10.71
CA SER A 48 0.83 3.40 9.34
C SER A 48 0.99 4.53 8.34
N LYS A 49 1.82 5.53 8.65
CA LYS A 49 2.30 6.45 7.65
C LYS A 49 3.32 5.69 6.81
N LYS A 50 3.24 5.85 5.48
CA LYS A 50 4.28 5.37 4.58
C LYS A 50 5.61 5.80 5.18
N GLN A 51 6.49 4.86 5.50
CA GLN A 51 7.86 5.21 5.86
C GLN A 51 8.46 5.85 4.61
N ILE A 52 8.89 7.10 4.77
CA ILE A 52 9.59 7.89 3.77
C ILE A 52 10.96 8.15 4.36
N ILE A 53 11.97 7.52 3.78
CA ILE A 53 13.38 7.67 4.17
C ILE A 53 14.12 7.92 2.87
N ILE A 54 14.32 9.20 2.57
CA ILE A 54 14.91 9.66 1.33
C ILE A 54 16.39 9.89 1.57
N ASP A 55 17.23 9.25 0.75
CA ASP A 55 18.62 9.59 0.51
C ASP A 55 18.70 10.14 -0.91
N PRO A 56 18.62 11.47 -1.09
CA PRO A 56 18.59 12.08 -2.42
C PRO A 56 19.99 12.10 -3.06
N GLU A 57 21.06 12.16 -2.26
CA GLU A 57 22.44 12.22 -2.73
C GLU A 57 22.88 10.95 -3.46
N ASN A 58 22.30 9.81 -3.06
CA ASN A 58 22.65 8.49 -3.62
C ASN A 58 21.52 7.90 -4.48
N PHE A 59 20.47 8.68 -4.77
CA PHE A 59 19.41 8.24 -5.65
C PHE A 59 19.76 8.50 -7.12
N ASP A 60 19.77 7.44 -7.93
CA ASP A 60 19.96 7.52 -9.37
C ASP A 60 18.61 7.35 -10.09
N PRO A 61 18.06 8.42 -10.70
CA PRO A 61 16.82 8.34 -11.46
C PRO A 61 16.92 7.40 -12.67
N ALA A 62 18.04 7.40 -13.40
CA ALA A 62 18.20 6.62 -14.63
C ALA A 62 18.17 5.11 -14.33
N ILE A 63 18.88 4.66 -13.30
CA ILE A 63 18.84 3.27 -12.84
C ILE A 63 17.43 2.90 -12.34
N SER A 64 16.76 3.81 -11.65
CA SER A 64 15.41 3.61 -11.12
C SER A 64 14.38 3.43 -12.23
N TYR A 65 14.38 4.31 -13.24
CA TYR A 65 13.50 4.18 -14.41
C TYR A 65 13.81 2.91 -15.22
N SER A 66 15.08 2.58 -15.42
CA SER A 66 15.48 1.34 -16.10
C SER A 66 14.97 0.10 -15.35
N THR A 67 15.10 0.08 -14.03
CA THR A 67 14.60 -1.00 -13.17
C THR A 67 13.08 -1.10 -13.22
N ALA A 68 12.36 0.02 -13.11
CA ALA A 68 10.91 0.07 -13.21
C ALA A 68 10.42 -0.47 -14.57
N LYS A 69 11.01 -0.03 -15.69
CA LYS A 69 10.69 -0.53 -17.03
C LYS A 69 10.88 -2.05 -17.13
N ARG A 70 12.01 -2.57 -16.62
CA ARG A 70 12.28 -4.01 -16.59
C ARG A 70 11.24 -4.78 -15.77
N VAL A 71 10.85 -4.25 -14.60
CA VAL A 71 9.81 -4.85 -13.74
C VAL A 71 8.46 -4.87 -14.43
N PHE A 72 8.08 -3.77 -15.09
CA PHE A 72 6.85 -3.66 -15.86
C PHE A 72 6.77 -4.74 -16.94
N TRP A 73 7.78 -4.78 -17.83
CA TRP A 73 7.80 -5.73 -18.93
C TRP A 73 7.81 -7.19 -18.46
N LYS A 74 8.51 -7.48 -17.36
CA LYS A 74 8.58 -8.83 -16.81
C LYS A 74 7.29 -9.29 -16.12
N ASN A 75 6.57 -8.41 -15.42
CA ASN A 75 5.52 -8.84 -14.49
C ASN A 75 4.12 -8.27 -14.79
N PHE A 76 3.99 -7.23 -15.59
CA PHE A 76 2.73 -6.50 -15.77
C PHE A 76 2.31 -6.36 -17.24
N ALA A 77 3.23 -6.47 -18.20
CA ALA A 77 2.95 -6.27 -19.62
C ALA A 77 1.89 -7.22 -20.21
N TRP A 78 1.65 -8.38 -19.59
CA TRP A 78 0.59 -9.32 -20.00
C TRP A 78 -0.82 -8.80 -19.68
N ASN A 79 -0.95 -7.78 -18.83
CA ASN A 79 -2.23 -7.23 -18.43
C ASN A 79 -2.59 -6.00 -19.29
N SER A 80 -3.71 -6.06 -20.03
CA SER A 80 -4.16 -5.00 -20.93
C SER A 80 -4.38 -3.65 -20.24
N VAL A 81 -4.93 -3.66 -19.02
CA VAL A 81 -5.06 -2.45 -18.19
C VAL A 81 -3.69 -1.91 -17.81
N ALA A 82 -2.76 -2.77 -17.40
CA ALA A 82 -1.42 -2.30 -17.06
C ALA A 82 -0.71 -1.66 -18.26
N GLN A 83 -0.95 -2.15 -19.49
CA GLN A 83 -0.49 -1.51 -20.72
C GLN A 83 -1.08 -0.11 -20.91
N SER A 84 -2.38 0.07 -20.66
CA SER A 84 -3.04 1.38 -20.83
C SER A 84 -2.60 2.43 -19.82
N ILE A 85 -2.09 2.03 -18.65
CA ILE A 85 -1.56 2.92 -17.59
C ILE A 85 -0.06 2.70 -17.34
N LYS A 86 0.68 2.29 -18.36
CA LYS A 86 2.10 1.89 -18.24
C LYS A 86 2.98 2.98 -17.65
N GLU A 87 2.85 4.21 -18.14
CA GLU A 87 3.70 5.32 -17.70
C GLU A 87 3.38 5.71 -16.25
N ASP A 88 2.11 5.66 -15.83
CA ASP A 88 1.72 5.91 -14.43
C ASP A 88 2.29 4.85 -13.48
N LEU A 89 2.26 3.58 -13.89
CA LEU A 89 2.85 2.49 -13.11
C LEU A 89 4.36 2.66 -12.95
N ILE A 90 5.06 3.05 -14.02
CA ILE A 90 6.50 3.34 -13.99
C ILE A 90 6.77 4.54 -13.07
N GLN A 91 5.98 5.61 -13.16
CA GLN A 91 6.15 6.80 -12.36
C GLN A 91 5.91 6.54 -10.87
N GLU A 92 4.86 5.80 -10.51
CA GLU A 92 4.59 5.41 -9.11
C GLU A 92 5.72 4.54 -8.56
N ALA A 93 6.25 3.61 -9.36
CA ALA A 93 7.37 2.78 -8.96
C ALA A 93 8.63 3.61 -8.66
N VAL A 94 8.99 4.53 -9.54
CA VAL A 94 10.16 5.41 -9.36
C VAL A 94 9.98 6.34 -8.17
N THR A 95 8.79 6.92 -8.02
CA THR A 95 8.44 7.74 -6.84
C THR A 95 8.63 6.94 -5.56
N ARG A 96 8.16 5.69 -5.53
CA ARG A 96 8.32 4.85 -4.34
C ARG A 96 9.76 4.42 -4.07
N MET A 97 10.56 4.23 -5.13
CA MET A 97 12.00 3.99 -4.99
C MET A 97 12.74 5.21 -4.42
N TYR A 98 12.36 6.41 -4.84
CA TYR A 98 12.89 7.66 -4.27
C TYR A 98 12.49 7.83 -2.80
N GLU A 99 11.21 7.65 -2.46
CA GLU A 99 10.71 7.72 -1.08
C GLU A 99 11.41 6.75 -0.12
N LEU A 100 12.02 5.69 -0.64
CA LEU A 100 12.68 4.62 0.12
C LEU A 100 14.18 4.52 -0.14
N SER A 101 14.80 5.47 -0.84
CA SER A 101 16.21 5.35 -1.25
C SER A 101 17.16 5.23 -0.06
N GLY A 102 16.89 5.93 1.05
CA GLY A 102 17.68 5.80 2.28
C GLY A 102 17.47 4.47 3.02
N ARG A 103 16.36 3.77 2.77
CA ARG A 103 16.11 2.43 3.31
C ARG A 103 16.75 1.34 2.46
N VAL A 104 16.84 1.54 1.15
CA VAL A 104 17.43 0.56 0.22
C VAL A 104 18.96 0.51 0.36
N LYS A 105 19.57 1.58 0.89
CA LYS A 105 21.00 1.67 1.22
C LYS A 105 21.39 0.89 2.47
N GLU A 106 20.51 0.82 3.47
CA GLU A 106 20.76 0.01 4.67
C GLU A 106 20.53 -1.47 4.35
N GLY A 107 21.55 -2.29 4.58
CA GLY A 107 21.60 -3.72 4.33
C GLY A 107 20.58 -4.59 5.07
N ALA A 108 19.29 -4.24 5.02
CA ALA A 108 18.17 -5.06 5.47
C ALA A 108 18.12 -6.43 4.76
N ASN A 109 18.88 -6.59 3.67
CA ASN A 109 19.18 -7.87 3.06
C ASN A 109 20.66 -7.92 2.65
N ALA A 110 21.57 -8.22 3.57
CA ALA A 110 22.96 -8.57 3.26
C ALA A 110 23.10 -9.68 2.18
N LYS A 111 22.01 -10.40 1.90
CA LYS A 111 21.89 -11.45 0.89
C LYS A 111 21.61 -10.95 -0.54
N TYR A 112 21.15 -9.72 -0.73
CA TYR A 112 20.66 -9.24 -2.03
C TYR A 112 21.15 -7.82 -2.35
N GLY A 113 21.77 -7.64 -3.52
CA GLY A 113 22.30 -6.34 -3.95
C GLY A 113 21.21 -5.28 -4.19
N ILE A 114 21.61 -4.01 -4.26
CA ILE A 114 20.75 -2.82 -4.40
C ILE A 114 19.69 -2.98 -5.51
N GLY A 115 20.08 -3.56 -6.65
CA GLY A 115 19.15 -3.80 -7.78
C GLY A 115 18.01 -4.77 -7.47
N TYR A 116 18.21 -5.73 -6.57
CA TYR A 116 17.17 -6.67 -6.14
C TYR A 116 16.17 -6.03 -5.18
N SER A 117 16.66 -5.14 -4.30
CA SER A 117 15.80 -4.36 -3.41
C SER A 117 14.90 -3.40 -4.21
N TYR A 118 15.46 -2.67 -5.18
CA TYR A 118 14.66 -1.79 -6.04
C TYR A 118 13.67 -2.54 -6.93
N PHE A 119 14.01 -3.75 -7.38
CA PHE A 119 13.07 -4.61 -8.12
C PHE A 119 11.78 -4.84 -7.33
N TRP A 120 11.89 -5.21 -6.05
CA TRP A 120 10.71 -5.50 -5.21
C TRP A 120 9.95 -4.25 -4.79
N VAL A 121 10.65 -3.12 -4.56
CA VAL A 121 9.99 -1.84 -4.33
C VAL A 121 9.13 -1.47 -5.53
N ALA A 122 9.69 -1.53 -6.74
CA ALA A 122 8.97 -1.25 -7.98
C ALA A 122 7.79 -2.21 -8.19
N HIS A 123 8.00 -3.52 -8.01
CA HIS A 123 6.93 -4.52 -8.18
C HIS A 123 5.74 -4.23 -7.25
N ASN A 124 6.01 -4.00 -5.97
CA ASN A 124 4.96 -3.77 -4.98
C ASN A 124 4.21 -2.45 -5.22
N ALA A 125 4.93 -1.40 -5.62
CA ALA A 125 4.34 -0.11 -5.97
C ALA A 125 3.38 -0.25 -7.16
N MET A 126 3.86 -0.84 -8.26
CA MET A 126 3.04 -1.09 -9.46
C MET A 126 1.82 -1.97 -9.16
N LEU A 127 2.01 -3.05 -8.40
CA LEU A 127 0.91 -3.95 -8.04
C LEU A 127 -0.14 -3.23 -7.19
N SER A 128 0.28 -2.42 -6.21
CA SER A 128 -0.64 -1.68 -5.36
C SER A 128 -1.40 -0.61 -6.13
N TYR A 129 -0.71 0.08 -7.06
CA TYR A 129 -1.32 1.09 -7.92
C TYR A 129 -2.35 0.45 -8.85
N LEU A 130 -1.99 -0.62 -9.56
CA LEU A 130 -2.89 -1.33 -10.45
C LEU A 130 -4.14 -1.86 -9.72
N LYS A 131 -3.99 -2.37 -8.49
CA LYS A 131 -5.13 -2.79 -7.66
C LYS A 131 -6.03 -1.61 -7.28
N THR A 132 -5.43 -0.47 -6.94
CA THR A 132 -6.16 0.75 -6.59
C THR A 132 -6.93 1.29 -7.80
N TRP A 133 -6.27 1.36 -8.95
CA TRP A 133 -6.87 1.74 -10.22
C TRP A 133 -8.04 0.83 -10.57
N LYS A 134 -7.85 -0.50 -10.59
CA LYS A 134 -8.93 -1.47 -10.88
C LYS A 134 -10.11 -1.32 -9.91
N ARG A 135 -9.84 -1.03 -8.64
CA ARG A 135 -10.88 -0.76 -7.64
C ARG A 135 -11.64 0.53 -7.97
N GLN A 136 -10.95 1.61 -8.30
CA GLN A 136 -11.58 2.90 -8.63
C GLN A 136 -12.42 2.79 -9.92
N MET A 137 -11.87 2.16 -10.96
CA MET A 137 -12.57 2.00 -12.25
C MET A 137 -13.78 1.08 -12.16
N ARG A 138 -13.77 0.09 -11.26
CA ARG A 138 -14.97 -0.72 -10.96
C ARG A 138 -16.15 0.14 -10.51
N PHE A 139 -15.90 1.26 -9.82
CA PHE A 139 -16.95 2.16 -9.35
C PHE A 139 -17.21 3.35 -10.29
N GLN A 140 -16.36 3.56 -11.29
CA GLN A 140 -16.49 4.68 -12.24
C GLN A 140 -17.72 4.54 -13.15
N VAL A 141 -18.23 3.32 -13.35
CA VAL A 141 -19.52 3.07 -14.04
C VAL A 141 -20.70 3.74 -13.33
N PHE A 142 -20.55 4.11 -12.05
CA PHE A 142 -21.62 4.65 -11.23
C PHE A 142 -21.55 6.18 -11.02
N GLY A 143 -20.59 6.89 -11.62
CA GLY A 143 -20.47 8.35 -11.48
C GLY A 143 -19.86 8.81 -10.15
N ASP A 144 -19.95 10.11 -9.85
CA ASP A 144 -19.49 10.69 -8.58
C ASP A 144 -20.32 10.20 -7.40
N ILE A 145 -19.65 9.88 -6.27
CA ILE A 145 -20.19 9.18 -5.10
C ILE A 145 -21.26 9.99 -4.31
N ASN A 146 -21.57 11.20 -4.73
CA ASN A 146 -22.48 12.09 -4.00
C ASN A 146 -23.98 11.82 -4.24
N ASP A 147 -24.33 10.78 -5.00
CA ASP A 147 -25.72 10.46 -5.34
C ASP A 147 -26.25 9.25 -4.56
N GLU A 148 -27.34 9.42 -3.81
CA GLU A 148 -28.03 8.35 -3.06
C GLU A 148 -28.45 7.18 -3.96
N GLU A 149 -28.70 7.44 -5.25
CA GLU A 149 -28.94 6.40 -6.26
C GLU A 149 -27.77 5.42 -6.42
N MET A 150 -26.53 5.84 -6.16
CA MET A 150 -25.35 5.01 -6.34
C MET A 150 -25.27 3.89 -5.29
N ALA A 151 -25.67 4.17 -4.04
CA ALA A 151 -25.74 3.14 -2.99
C ALA A 151 -26.75 2.05 -3.37
N ILE A 152 -27.87 2.44 -3.97
CA ILE A 152 -28.93 1.52 -4.44
C ILE A 152 -28.45 0.69 -5.64
N ARG A 153 -27.78 1.31 -6.63
CA ARG A 153 -27.23 0.59 -7.80
C ARG A 153 -26.13 -0.41 -7.40
N ILE A 154 -25.24 -0.04 -6.48
CA ILE A 154 -24.21 -0.95 -5.94
C ILE A 154 -24.84 -2.13 -5.18
N TYR A 155 -25.89 -1.87 -4.40
CA TYR A 155 -26.61 -2.90 -3.66
C TYR A 155 -27.27 -3.91 -4.61
N ASN A 156 -27.97 -3.43 -5.64
CA ASN A 156 -28.65 -4.29 -6.61
C ASN A 156 -27.67 -5.12 -7.44
N TYR A 157 -26.58 -4.54 -7.94
CA TYR A 157 -25.55 -5.28 -8.68
C TYR A 157 -24.91 -6.41 -7.84
N ARG A 158 -24.68 -6.17 -6.54
CA ARG A 158 -24.16 -7.22 -5.65
C ARG A 158 -25.18 -8.32 -5.37
N LYS A 159 -26.47 -8.01 -5.34
CA LYS A 159 -27.55 -8.98 -5.14
C LYS A 159 -27.64 -9.95 -6.34
N GLU A 160 -27.47 -9.45 -7.56
CA GLU A 160 -27.48 -10.26 -8.78
C GLU A 160 -26.27 -11.19 -8.92
N LEU A 161 -25.10 -10.82 -8.39
CA LEU A 161 -23.90 -11.66 -8.42
C LEU A 161 -23.89 -12.79 -7.38
N ILE A 162 -24.82 -12.78 -6.43
CA ILE A 162 -24.91 -13.74 -5.31
C ILE A 162 -26.04 -14.77 -5.53
N LEU A 163 -26.90 -14.54 -6.53
CA LEU A 163 -27.92 -15.48 -7.01
C LEU A 163 -27.40 -16.26 -8.23
#